data_AF-A0A800MSZ5-F1
#
_entry.id   AF-A0A800MSZ5-F1
#
_cell.length_a   1.000
_cell.length_b   1.000
_cell.length_c   1.000
_cell.angle_alpha   90.00
_cell.angle_beta   90.00
_cell.angle_gamma   90.00
#
_symmetry.space_group_name_H-M   'P 1'
#
loop_
_entity.id
_entity.type
_entity.pdbx_description
1 polymer ?
#
loop_
_entity_poly.entity_id
_entity_poly.type
_entity_poly.pdbx_seq_one_letter_code
_entity_poly.pdbx_strand_id
1 'polypeptide(L)'
;MNFNLREAIEILERTPHTLDALLSGLSSVWLNGNEGKGTWNAAEVVGHLIDGEEKNWIPRLKFILQEGESKPFPPFDRFAHLNVSESLSLEEKLEVFKTLRMKNLAMLRGITDLEIHFEKTGLHPAFGPVRVRELIST
;
A
#
# COMPACT_ATOMS: atom_id res chain seq x y z
N MET A 1 1.21 -4.61 19.99
CA MET A 1 2.06 -3.43 19.74
C MET A 1 1.15 -2.22 19.77
N ASN A 2 1.55 -1.11 20.40
CA ASN A 2 0.76 0.12 20.38
C ASN A 2 1.10 0.88 19.09
N PHE A 3 0.09 1.32 18.34
CA PHE A 3 0.31 2.07 17.10
C PHE A 3 0.92 3.44 17.40
N ASN A 4 2.01 3.76 16.71
CA ASN A 4 2.64 5.09 16.70
C ASN A 4 2.87 5.51 15.25
N LEU A 5 2.33 6.68 14.87
CA LEU A 5 2.39 7.14 13.49
C LEU A 5 3.82 7.43 13.01
N ARG A 6 4.69 7.94 13.89
CA ARG A 6 6.09 8.21 13.52
C ARG A 6 6.84 6.92 13.24
N GLU A 7 6.67 5.92 14.12
CA GLU A 7 7.26 4.59 13.93
C GLU A 7 6.72 3.88 12.67
N ALA A 8 5.42 4.00 12.40
CA ALA A 8 4.82 3.46 11.17
C ALA A 8 5.40 4.14 9.91
N ILE A 9 5.53 5.47 9.94
CA ILE A 9 6.14 6.25 8.84
C ILE A 9 7.59 5.81 8.59
N GLU A 10 8.37 5.53 9.64
CA GLU A 10 9.76 5.07 9.49
C GLU A 10 9.85 3.79 8.65
N ILE A 11 8.95 2.83 8.87
CA ILE A 11 8.87 1.59 8.09
C ILE A 11 8.42 1.88 6.66
N LEU A 12 7.35 2.66 6.50
CA LEU A 12 6.79 3.01 5.19
C LEU A 12 7.81 3.74 4.29
N GLU A 13 8.67 4.60 4.85
CA GLU A 13 9.74 5.28 4.10
C GLU A 13 10.85 4.34 3.63
N ARG A 14 11.15 3.34 4.45
CA ARG A 14 12.25 2.40 4.19
C ARG A 14 11.86 1.30 3.22
N THR A 15 10.58 0.93 3.12
CA THR A 15 10.14 -0.21 2.31
C THR A 15 10.62 -0.14 0.84
N PRO A 16 10.43 0.97 0.09
CA PRO A 16 10.81 0.98 -1.33
C PRO A 16 12.31 0.82 -1.54
N HIS A 17 13.12 1.51 -0.72
CA HIS A 17 14.57 1.42 -0.76
C HIS A 17 15.08 0.02 -0.36
N THR A 18 14.41 -0.60 0.60
CA THR A 18 14.75 -1.96 1.04
C THR A 18 14.47 -2.98 -0.06
N LEU A 19 13.33 -2.87 -0.73
CA LEU A 19 12.99 -3.76 -1.85
C LEU A 19 13.89 -3.54 -3.06
N ASP A 20 14.23 -2.28 -3.37
CA ASP A 20 15.17 -1.96 -4.44
C ASP A 20 16.55 -2.57 -4.19
N ALA A 21 17.12 -2.34 -3.00
CA ALA A 21 18.42 -2.90 -2.63
C ALA A 21 18.43 -4.44 -2.59
N LEU A 22 17.28 -5.06 -2.27
CA LEU A 22 17.15 -6.51 -2.20
C LEU A 22 17.00 -7.16 -3.57
N LEU A 23 16.25 -6.53 -4.48
CA LEU A 23 15.76 -7.18 -5.70
C LEU A 23 16.50 -6.74 -6.97
N SER A 24 17.03 -5.52 -7.02
CA SER A 24 17.64 -4.96 -8.24
C SER A 24 18.90 -5.72 -8.65
N GLY A 25 18.99 -6.07 -9.94
CA GLY A 25 20.14 -6.80 -10.50
C GLY A 25 20.21 -8.30 -10.15
N LEU A 26 19.20 -8.85 -9.48
CA LEU A 26 19.13 -10.30 -9.24
C LEU A 26 18.87 -11.08 -10.54
N SER A 27 19.27 -12.36 -10.55
CA SER A 27 19.00 -13.25 -11.67
C SER A 27 17.51 -13.56 -11.81
N SER A 28 17.10 -13.91 -13.02
CA SER A 28 15.71 -14.29 -13.31
C SER A 28 15.19 -15.48 -12.48
N VAL A 29 16.08 -16.36 -12.01
CA VAL A 29 15.73 -17.48 -11.14
C VAL A 29 15.16 -17.00 -9.80
N TRP A 30 15.76 -15.96 -9.21
CA TRP A 30 15.25 -15.35 -7.98
C TRP A 30 13.98 -14.56 -8.23
N LEU A 31 13.94 -13.81 -9.33
CA LEU A 31 12.83 -12.88 -9.61
C LEU A 31 11.55 -13.59 -10.06
N ASN A 32 11.67 -14.74 -10.74
CA ASN A 32 10.55 -15.54 -11.22
C ASN A 32 10.16 -16.67 -10.26
N GLY A 33 10.95 -16.92 -9.21
CA GLY A 33 10.61 -17.87 -8.15
C GLY A 33 9.35 -17.44 -7.42
N ASN A 34 8.47 -18.40 -7.12
CA ASN A 34 7.26 -18.20 -6.34
C ASN A 34 7.07 -19.36 -5.34
N GLU A 35 6.05 -19.25 -4.49
CA GLU A 35 5.74 -20.21 -3.43
C GLU A 35 4.88 -21.40 -3.91
N GLY A 36 4.83 -21.65 -5.24
CA GLY A 36 4.07 -22.71 -5.86
C GLY A 36 2.88 -22.23 -6.70
N LYS A 37 2.05 -23.18 -7.15
CA LYS A 37 0.95 -22.90 -8.09
C LYS A 37 -0.04 -21.89 -7.51
N GLY A 38 -0.28 -20.80 -8.25
CA GLY A 38 -1.23 -19.76 -7.87
C GLY A 38 -0.68 -18.71 -6.90
N THR A 39 0.64 -18.67 -6.71
CA THR A 39 1.32 -17.66 -5.88
C THR A 39 2.10 -16.68 -6.76
N TRP A 40 2.43 -15.52 -6.19
CA TRP A 40 3.10 -14.44 -6.90
C TRP A 40 4.62 -14.53 -6.79
N ASN A 41 5.31 -14.17 -7.87
CA ASN A 41 6.74 -13.93 -7.84
C ASN A 41 7.06 -12.50 -7.33
N ALA A 42 8.35 -12.17 -7.20
CA ALA A 42 8.78 -10.86 -6.67
C ALA A 42 8.24 -9.68 -7.49
N ALA A 43 8.24 -9.78 -8.83
CA ALA A 43 7.79 -8.70 -9.70
C ALA A 43 6.26 -8.51 -9.68
N GLU A 44 5.50 -9.56 -9.42
CA GLU A 44 4.05 -9.53 -9.19
C GLU A 44 3.73 -8.91 -7.83
N VAL A 45 4.47 -9.29 -6.78
CA VAL A 45 4.34 -8.67 -5.44
C VAL A 45 4.61 -7.17 -5.49
N VAL A 46 5.67 -6.72 -6.17
CA VAL A 46 5.94 -5.27 -6.34
C VAL A 46 4.79 -4.60 -7.12
N GLY A 47 4.25 -5.27 -8.15
CA GLY A 47 3.05 -4.79 -8.86
C GLY A 47 1.84 -4.62 -7.95
N HIS A 48 1.60 -5.57 -7.06
CA HIS A 48 0.53 -5.49 -6.07
C HIS A 48 0.74 -4.32 -5.08
N LEU A 49 1.97 -4.08 -4.64
CA LEU A 49 2.30 -2.95 -3.76
C LEU A 49 2.03 -1.61 -4.44
N ILE A 50 2.35 -1.47 -5.73
CA ILE A 50 2.01 -0.27 -6.53
C ILE A 50 0.49 -0.05 -6.54
N ASP A 51 -0.29 -1.08 -6.85
CA ASP A 51 -1.76 -1.00 -6.82
C ASP A 51 -2.29 -0.57 -5.44
N GLY A 52 -1.64 -1.06 -4.37
CA GLY A 52 -1.92 -0.65 -3.00
C GLY A 52 -1.68 0.84 -2.76
N GLU A 53 -0.58 1.40 -3.27
CA GLU A 53 -0.29 2.83 -3.21
C GLU A 53 -1.33 3.68 -3.95
N GLU A 54 -1.78 3.23 -5.12
CA GLU A 54 -2.69 4.02 -5.96
C GLU A 54 -4.13 4.01 -5.45
N LYS A 55 -4.61 2.84 -5.01
CA LYS A 55 -6.05 2.58 -4.90
C LYS A 55 -6.50 2.20 -3.49
N ASN A 56 -5.57 1.88 -2.59
CA ASN A 56 -5.92 1.30 -1.29
C ASN A 56 -5.78 2.33 -0.16
N TRP A 57 -4.59 2.51 0.41
CA TRP A 57 -4.47 3.06 1.76
C TRP A 57 -4.76 4.57 1.87
N ILE A 58 -4.14 5.43 1.06
CA ILE A 58 -4.46 6.88 1.05
C ILE A 58 -5.90 7.14 0.60
N PRO A 59 -6.41 6.54 -0.51
CA PRO A 59 -7.81 6.71 -0.90
C PRO A 59 -8.79 6.31 0.21
N ARG A 60 -8.57 5.19 0.89
CA ARG A 60 -9.41 4.75 2.01
C ARG A 60 -9.29 5.67 3.22
N LEU A 61 -8.10 6.18 3.53
CA LEU A 61 -7.91 7.14 4.60
C LEU A 61 -8.76 8.39 4.36
N LYS A 62 -8.67 8.97 3.15
CA LYS A 62 -9.50 10.12 2.76
C LYS A 62 -10.98 9.79 2.84
N PHE A 63 -11.39 8.61 2.37
CA PHE A 63 -12.78 8.16 2.43
C PHE A 63 -13.29 8.08 3.87
N ILE A 64 -12.53 7.48 4.80
CA ILE A 64 -12.89 7.40 6.22
C ILE A 64 -13.05 8.82 6.80
N LEU A 65 -12.11 9.72 6.50
CA LEU A 65 -12.13 11.09 7.03
C LEU A 65 -13.30 11.93 6.49
N GLN A 66 -13.75 11.66 5.26
CA GLN A 66 -14.80 12.41 4.57
C GLN A 66 -16.20 11.83 4.80
N GLU A 67 -16.37 10.52 4.63
CA GLU A 67 -17.68 9.84 4.57
C GLU A 67 -18.03 9.12 5.89
N GLY A 68 -17.02 8.82 6.72
CA GLY A 68 -17.20 8.03 7.94
C GLY A 68 -17.85 6.67 7.67
N GLU A 69 -18.83 6.29 8.50
CA GLU A 69 -19.58 5.04 8.36
C GLU A 69 -20.82 5.15 7.47
N SER A 70 -21.14 6.33 6.94
CA SER A 70 -22.37 6.56 6.17
C SER A 70 -22.45 5.74 4.87
N LYS A 71 -21.28 5.35 4.34
CA LYS A 71 -21.15 4.56 3.12
C LYS A 71 -19.92 3.64 3.22
N PRO A 72 -19.99 2.41 2.69
CA PRO A 72 -18.78 1.60 2.58
C PRO A 72 -17.83 2.15 1.51
N PHE A 73 -16.52 2.13 1.79
CA PHE A 73 -15.53 2.47 0.77
C PHE A 73 -15.48 1.41 -0.35
N PRO A 74 -15.05 1.79 -1.57
CA PRO A 74 -15.01 0.87 -2.71
C PRO A 74 -14.18 -0.39 -2.44
N PRO A 75 -14.59 -1.55 -2.99
CA PRO A 75 -13.80 -2.76 -2.91
C PRO A 75 -12.45 -2.59 -3.63
N PHE A 76 -11.43 -3.27 -3.13
CA PHE A 76 -10.08 -3.27 -3.72
C PHE A 76 -9.83 -4.61 -4.42
N ASP A 77 -9.65 -4.58 -5.73
CA ASP A 77 -9.26 -5.76 -6.50
C ASP A 77 -7.77 -6.04 -6.29
N ARG A 78 -7.48 -7.07 -5.50
CA ARG A 78 -6.12 -7.47 -5.13
C ARG A 78 -5.32 -8.02 -6.32
N PHE A 79 -6.00 -8.43 -7.40
CA PHE A 79 -5.39 -9.06 -8.57
C PHE A 79 -5.31 -8.11 -9.78
N ALA A 80 -5.73 -6.85 -9.64
CA ALA A 80 -5.76 -5.89 -10.75
C ALA A 80 -4.39 -5.73 -11.44
N HIS A 81 -3.30 -5.74 -10.67
CA HIS A 81 -1.92 -5.68 -11.17
C HIS A 81 -1.55 -6.77 -12.19
N LEU A 82 -2.24 -7.92 -12.19
CA LEU A 82 -1.99 -9.01 -13.13
C LEU A 82 -2.57 -8.74 -14.53
N ASN A 83 -3.51 -7.79 -14.65
CA ASN A 83 -4.24 -7.51 -15.88
C ASN A 83 -3.62 -6.36 -16.72
N VAL A 84 -2.47 -5.83 -16.31
CA VAL A 84 -1.81 -4.71 -17.00
C VAL A 84 -1.07 -5.23 -18.23
N SER A 85 -1.47 -4.76 -19.43
CA SER A 85 -0.96 -5.26 -20.72
C SER A 85 0.46 -4.79 -21.06
N GLU A 86 0.95 -3.72 -20.43
CA GLU A 86 2.31 -3.23 -20.59
C GLU A 86 3.17 -3.68 -19.40
N SER A 87 4.13 -4.56 -19.64
CA SER A 87 5.02 -5.07 -18.60
C SER A 87 6.19 -4.11 -18.39
N LEU A 88 6.07 -3.23 -17.40
CA LEU A 88 7.24 -2.55 -16.83
C LEU A 88 8.26 -3.60 -16.35
N SER A 89 9.55 -3.30 -16.53
CA SER A 89 10.64 -4.02 -15.89
C SER A 89 10.55 -3.93 -14.37
N LEU A 90 11.28 -4.80 -13.66
CA LEU A 90 11.26 -4.78 -12.19
C LEU A 90 11.82 -3.45 -11.66
N GLU A 91 12.90 -2.96 -12.27
CA GLU A 91 13.56 -1.71 -11.93
C GLU A 91 12.61 -0.52 -12.12
N GLU A 92 11.84 -0.50 -13.21
CA GLU A 92 10.82 0.53 -13.44
C GLU A 92 9.70 0.44 -12.40
N LYS A 93 9.24 -0.76 -12.04
CA LYS A 93 8.24 -0.95 -10.97
C LYS A 93 8.75 -0.45 -9.62
N LEU A 94 10.00 -0.73 -9.28
CA LEU A 94 10.61 -0.28 -8.03
C LEU A 94 10.66 1.25 -7.95
N GLU A 95 11.00 1.93 -9.05
CA GLU A 95 11.02 3.39 -9.11
C GLU A 95 9.59 3.99 -9.04
N VAL A 96 8.61 3.37 -9.71
CA VAL A 96 7.20 3.75 -9.58
C VAL A 96 6.73 3.61 -8.14
N PHE A 97 7.02 2.47 -7.49
CA PHE A 97 6.65 2.22 -6.11
C PHE A 97 7.26 3.25 -5.16
N LYS A 98 8.55 3.56 -5.32
CA LYS A 98 9.26 4.58 -4.55
C LYS A 98 8.63 5.96 -4.71
N THR A 99 8.34 6.37 -5.95
CA THR A 99 7.70 7.65 -6.27
C THR A 99 6.33 7.76 -5.62
N LEU A 100 5.50 6.72 -5.75
CA LEU A 100 4.16 6.70 -5.17
C LEU A 100 4.19 6.71 -3.63
N ARG A 101 5.09 5.94 -3.02
CA ARG A 101 5.26 5.93 -1.56
C ARG A 101 5.66 7.30 -1.04
N MET A 102 6.63 7.96 -1.68
CA MET A 102 7.03 9.33 -1.29
C MET A 102 5.87 10.31 -1.39
N LYS A 103 5.13 10.27 -2.51
CA LYS A 103 3.95 11.11 -2.72
C LYS A 103 2.87 10.87 -1.66
N ASN A 104 2.56 9.61 -1.38
CA ASN A 104 1.51 9.27 -0.42
C ASN A 104 1.92 9.59 1.02
N LEU A 105 3.19 9.43 1.40
CA LEU A 105 3.69 9.86 2.70
C LEU A 105 3.67 11.39 2.83
N ALA A 106 3.95 12.14 1.76
CA ALA A 106 3.76 13.59 1.77
C ALA A 106 2.28 13.97 1.97
N MET A 107 1.34 13.24 1.34
CA MET A 107 -0.09 13.42 1.60
C MET A 107 -0.46 13.09 3.05
N LEU A 108 0.03 11.98 3.60
CA LEU A 108 -0.23 11.56 4.97
C LEU A 108 0.20 12.63 5.98
N ARG A 109 1.42 13.17 5.81
CA ARG A 109 1.95 14.26 6.64
C ARG A 109 1.20 15.58 6.47
N GLY A 110 0.63 15.80 5.29
CA GLY A 110 -0.17 17.00 5.00
C GLY A 110 -1.54 17.00 5.66
N ILE A 111 -1.98 15.90 6.28
CA ILE A 111 -3.23 15.86 7.04
C ILE A 111 -2.98 16.43 8.43
N THR A 112 -3.41 17.67 8.64
CA THR A 112 -3.32 18.37 9.93
C THR A 112 -3.99 17.57 11.04
N ASP A 113 -3.30 17.44 12.18
CA ASP A 113 -3.78 16.78 13.39
C ASP A 113 -4.32 15.35 13.16
N LEU A 114 -3.78 14.59 12.20
CA LEU A 114 -4.26 13.23 11.88
C LEU A 114 -4.42 12.32 13.12
N GLU A 115 -3.58 12.51 14.13
CA GLU A 115 -3.60 11.75 15.39
C GLU A 115 -4.93 11.89 16.14
N ILE A 116 -5.58 13.05 16.09
CA ILE A 116 -6.91 13.26 16.72
C ILE A 116 -8.01 12.47 16.00
N HIS A 117 -7.73 12.02 14.77
CA HIS A 117 -8.66 11.27 13.93
C HIS A 117 -8.44 9.75 13.99
N PHE A 118 -7.49 9.26 14.78
CA PHE A 118 -7.17 7.83 14.85
C PHE A 118 -8.35 6.93 15.23
N GLU A 119 -9.27 7.44 16.05
CA GLU A 119 -10.48 6.72 16.45
C GLU A 119 -11.68 6.97 15.53
N LYS A 120 -11.55 7.86 14.52
CA LYS A 120 -12.59 7.98 13.50
C LYS A 120 -12.70 6.66 12.75
N THR A 121 -13.95 6.27 12.52
CA THR A 121 -14.32 5.03 11.86
C THR A 121 -14.83 5.29 10.45
N GLY A 122 -14.60 4.32 9.57
CA GLY A 122 -15.35 4.19 8.33
C GLY A 122 -15.75 2.74 8.09
N LEU A 123 -16.55 2.52 7.05
CA LEU A 123 -17.19 1.22 6.84
C LEU A 123 -16.47 0.38 5.78
N HIS A 124 -15.82 -0.72 6.20
CA HIS A 124 -15.24 -1.70 5.28
C HIS A 124 -16.35 -2.59 4.71
N PRO A 125 -16.40 -2.85 3.38
CA PRO A 125 -17.48 -3.60 2.75
C PRO A 125 -17.62 -5.05 3.25
N ALA A 126 -16.56 -5.62 3.82
CA ALA A 126 -16.55 -6.98 4.37
C ALA A 126 -16.34 -7.06 5.88
N PHE A 127 -15.71 -6.05 6.51
CA PHE A 127 -15.30 -6.13 7.92
C PHE A 127 -16.18 -5.27 8.83
N GLY A 128 -17.06 -4.44 8.26
CA GLY A 128 -17.82 -3.46 9.04
C GLY A 128 -16.94 -2.28 9.46
N PRO A 129 -17.24 -1.64 10.60
CA PRO A 129 -16.50 -0.47 11.08
C PRO A 129 -15.01 -0.76 11.30
N VAL A 130 -14.15 0.09 10.74
CA VAL A 130 -12.69 0.08 10.91
C VAL A 130 -12.18 1.48 11.21
N ARG A 131 -11.13 1.59 12.01
CA ARG A 131 -10.56 2.88 12.46
C ARG A 131 -9.42 3.34 11.57
N VAL A 132 -9.19 4.66 11.54
CA VAL A 132 -8.03 5.26 10.86
C VAL A 132 -6.71 4.62 11.31
N ARG A 133 -6.52 4.44 12.61
CA ARG A 133 -5.30 3.80 13.15
C ARG A 133 -5.13 2.36 12.68
N GLU A 134 -6.22 1.62 12.49
CA GLU A 134 -6.19 0.23 12.02
C GLU A 134 -5.82 0.18 10.54
N LEU A 135 -6.29 1.14 9.74
CA LEU A 135 -5.91 1.27 8.34
C LEU A 135 -4.42 1.56 8.15
N ILE A 136 -3.84 2.44 8.99
CA ILE A 136 -2.42 2.85 8.88
C ILE A 136 -1.48 1.84 9.57
N SER A 137 -2.01 1.00 10.47
CA SER A 137 -1.29 -0.12 11.07
C SER A 137 -1.09 -1.22 10.04
N THR A 138 -0.13 -1.01 9.13
CA THR A 138 0.30 -1.99 8.13
C THR A 138 1.59 -2.67 8.58
#